data_AF-A0A5C8BSE0-F1
#
_entry.id   AF-A0A5C8BSE0-F1
#
_cell.length_a   1.000
_cell.length_b   1.000
_cell.length_c   1.000
_cell.angle_alpha   90.00
_cell.angle_beta   90.00
_cell.angle_gamma   90.00
#
_symmetry.space_group_name_H-M   'P 1'
#
loop_
_entity.id
_entity.type
_entity.pdbx_description
1 polymer ?
#
loop_
_entity_poly.entity_id
_entity_poly.type
_entity_poly.pdbx_seq_one_letter_code
_entity_poly.pdbx_strand_id
1 'polypeptide(L)'
;MSHFKMILFVLGMSFGLVYAEENTESTVEQDIIATLANNSESFTEAESIPAPIIIKKAPESLVIGLALGGGAAKGFAHIGVIKALEENHIKAQVITGTSAGSLVGSLYAYGYTPEQLQRISYQMDELNLADFTFSRNGVIKGARLQQFVDARVKNTPLQKLKTKFTAVATDLDSGQSIGFNNGDTGVAVRASCSIPNVFMPVQMNNHRYVDGGLSAPVPVSYAKKEGANFIIAVDISAKPEQGRSGYLSNFDQTINILSVKLLAEQLKQADVVIHPDISTLSSFSFDKKQEAIDIGYKAAMAQMPIIKQKIAQWQKLHN
;
A
#
# COMPACT_ATOMS: atom_id res chain seq x y z
N MET A 1 24.52 43.88 41.27
CA MET A 1 24.69 43.38 39.88
C MET A 1 24.11 41.97 39.85
N SER A 2 22.83 41.81 39.51
CA SER A 2 22.29 41.70 38.14
C SER A 2 22.61 40.33 37.53
N HIS A 3 21.69 39.47 37.10
CA HIS A 3 20.22 39.46 37.05
C HIS A 3 19.78 38.00 37.11
N PHE A 4 18.89 37.68 38.04
CA PHE A 4 18.07 36.47 38.08
C PHE A 4 16.64 36.99 37.93
N LYS A 5 16.00 36.81 36.77
CA LYS A 5 14.55 37.00 36.58
C LYS A 5 14.11 36.64 35.15
N MET A 6 13.11 35.74 35.12
CA MET A 6 11.85 35.93 34.40
C MET A 6 11.86 35.78 32.88
N ILE A 7 11.24 34.70 32.38
CA ILE A 7 10.07 34.75 31.48
C ILE A 7 9.31 33.41 31.64
N LEU A 8 8.28 33.48 32.47
CA LEU A 8 7.09 32.63 32.49
C LEU A 8 5.94 33.64 32.48
N PHE A 9 5.17 33.69 31.39
CA PHE A 9 3.92 34.47 31.27
C PHE A 9 3.16 33.87 30.08
N VAL A 10 2.12 33.05 30.26
CA VAL A 10 0.73 33.37 30.65
C VAL A 10 0.06 34.32 29.66
N LEU A 11 -0.96 33.82 28.97
CA LEU A 11 -2.20 34.47 28.51
C LEU A 11 -3.11 33.30 28.08
N GLY A 12 -4.29 33.03 28.62
CA GLY A 12 -5.21 33.83 29.43
C GLY A 12 -6.61 33.40 28.97
N MET A 13 -7.29 32.59 29.79
CA MET A 13 -8.70 32.23 29.60
C MET A 13 -9.57 33.49 29.67
N SER A 14 -10.66 33.52 28.90
CA SER A 14 -11.83 34.33 29.24
C SER A 14 -13.08 33.51 28.98
N PHE A 15 -13.61 32.97 30.09
CA PHE A 15 -14.99 32.52 30.23
C PHE A 15 -15.87 33.76 30.42
N GLY A 16 -16.95 33.87 29.64
CA GLY A 16 -18.06 34.76 29.91
C GLY A 16 -19.33 33.93 30.02
N LEU A 17 -19.90 33.88 31.23
CA LEU A 17 -21.13 33.20 31.61
C LEU A 17 -22.12 34.31 32.01
N VAL A 18 -23.27 34.45 31.34
CA VAL A 18 -24.45 35.15 31.88
C VAL A 18 -25.74 34.56 31.28
N TYR A 19 -26.49 33.90 32.17
CA TYR A 19 -27.94 33.80 32.37
C TYR A 19 -28.95 33.37 31.28
N ALA A 20 -29.87 32.51 31.75
CA ALA A 20 -31.14 32.12 31.18
C ALA A 20 -32.26 33.12 31.51
N GLU A 21 -33.26 33.29 30.64
CA GLU A 21 -34.69 32.97 30.88
C GLU A 21 -35.64 33.49 29.76
N GLU A 22 -36.68 32.69 29.53
CA GLU A 22 -38.05 32.98 29.04
C GLU A 22 -38.40 33.35 27.58
N ASN A 23 -39.21 32.42 27.01
CA ASN A 23 -40.37 32.54 26.13
C ASN A 23 -40.79 33.92 25.62
N THR A 24 -41.05 34.01 24.30
CA THR A 24 -42.26 34.65 23.76
C THR A 24 -42.52 34.13 22.34
N GLU A 25 -43.63 33.40 22.18
CA GLU A 25 -44.33 33.24 20.91
C GLU A 25 -44.80 34.61 20.39
N SER A 26 -44.76 34.83 19.08
CA SER A 26 -45.84 35.41 18.27
C SER A 26 -45.31 36.14 17.02
N THR A 27 -46.18 36.18 15.99
CA THR A 27 -46.15 37.05 14.80
C THR A 27 -45.19 36.70 13.66
N VAL A 28 -45.35 35.53 13.04
CA VAL A 28 -45.05 35.35 11.59
C VAL A 28 -46.05 34.40 10.88
N GLU A 29 -46.80 33.57 11.61
CA GLU A 29 -47.70 32.55 11.01
C GLU A 29 -49.05 33.06 10.46
N GLN A 30 -49.41 34.34 10.64
CA GLN A 30 -50.73 34.84 10.23
C GLN A 30 -50.78 35.46 8.82
N ASP A 31 -49.65 35.75 8.17
CA ASP A 31 -49.65 36.39 6.85
C ASP A 31 -49.56 35.40 5.66
N ILE A 32 -49.24 34.13 5.92
CA ILE A 32 -49.13 33.11 4.85
C ILE A 32 -50.49 32.46 4.54
N ILE A 33 -51.38 32.37 5.53
CA ILE A 33 -52.68 31.68 5.39
C ILE A 33 -53.68 32.50 4.54
N ALA A 34 -53.57 33.83 4.51
CA ALA A 34 -54.45 34.69 3.72
C ALA A 34 -54.13 34.69 2.21
N THR A 35 -52.92 34.30 1.82
CA THR A 35 -52.48 34.30 0.40
C THR A 35 -52.83 33.01 -0.33
N LEU A 36 -53.15 31.93 0.39
CA LEU A 36 -53.43 30.61 -0.19
C LEU A 36 -54.93 30.35 -0.50
N ALA A 37 -55.83 31.28 -0.16
CA ALA A 37 -57.27 31.07 -0.27
C ALA A 37 -57.91 31.53 -1.60
N ASN A 38 -57.15 32.11 -2.55
CA ASN A 38 -57.75 32.82 -3.70
C ASN A 38 -57.39 32.31 -5.10
N ASN A 39 -56.78 31.15 -5.26
CA ASN A 39 -56.56 30.54 -6.58
C ASN A 39 -57.08 29.10 -6.63
N SER A 40 -58.40 28.97 -6.54
CA SER A 40 -59.11 27.75 -6.97
C SER A 40 -59.39 27.83 -8.47
N GLU A 41 -58.39 27.54 -9.30
CA GLU A 41 -58.61 27.20 -10.70
C GLU A 41 -58.32 25.71 -10.91
N SER A 42 -59.25 25.08 -11.63
CA SER A 42 -59.32 23.65 -11.90
C SER A 42 -58.09 23.14 -12.65
N PHE A 43 -57.38 22.19 -12.07
CA PHE A 43 -56.46 21.31 -12.79
C PHE A 43 -56.96 19.86 -12.68
N THR A 44 -57.72 19.44 -13.68
CA THR A 44 -58.06 18.04 -13.94
C THR A 44 -57.04 17.47 -14.91
N GLU A 45 -55.90 16.99 -14.39
CA GLU A 45 -55.12 15.90 -15.00
C GLU A 45 -54.08 15.44 -13.98
N ALA A 46 -54.25 14.23 -13.45
CA ALA A 46 -53.24 13.60 -12.60
C ALA A 46 -52.09 13.14 -13.50
N GLU A 47 -51.10 14.00 -13.72
CA GLU A 47 -49.87 13.63 -14.40
C GLU A 47 -49.15 12.58 -13.55
N SER A 48 -49.06 11.36 -14.08
CA SER A 48 -48.45 10.23 -13.37
C SER A 48 -46.96 10.50 -13.19
N ILE A 49 -46.50 10.48 -11.94
CA ILE A 49 -45.05 10.58 -11.64
C ILE A 49 -44.39 9.37 -12.32
N PRO A 50 -43.46 9.56 -13.28
CA PRO A 50 -42.76 8.45 -13.89
C PRO A 50 -42.00 7.69 -12.81
N ALA A 51 -42.18 6.37 -12.78
CA ALA A 51 -41.50 5.50 -11.83
C ALA A 51 -39.99 5.78 -11.86
N PRO A 52 -39.29 5.76 -10.70
CA PRO A 52 -37.87 6.00 -10.66
C PRO A 52 -37.18 5.03 -11.63
N ILE A 53 -36.46 5.60 -12.59
CA ILE A 53 -35.67 4.83 -13.55
C ILE A 53 -34.60 4.11 -12.73
N ILE A 54 -34.81 2.82 -12.47
CA ILE A 54 -33.78 1.95 -11.89
C ILE A 54 -32.74 1.76 -12.99
N ILE A 55 -31.73 2.63 -13.00
CA ILE A 55 -30.54 2.42 -13.81
C ILE A 55 -29.86 1.17 -13.24
N LYS A 56 -30.08 0.02 -13.87
CA LYS A 56 -29.39 -1.22 -13.51
C LYS A 56 -27.89 -0.95 -13.70
N LYS A 57 -27.15 -0.77 -12.59
CA LYS A 57 -25.69 -0.58 -12.59
C LYS A 57 -25.10 -1.66 -13.49
N ALA A 58 -24.33 -1.28 -14.49
CA ALA A 58 -23.67 -2.23 -15.38
C ALA A 58 -22.87 -3.24 -14.52
N PRO A 59 -22.85 -4.54 -14.89
CA PRO A 59 -22.18 -5.55 -14.10
C PRO A 59 -20.72 -5.14 -13.89
N GLU A 60 -20.31 -5.09 -12.62
CA GLU A 60 -18.96 -4.70 -12.28
C GLU A 60 -18.02 -5.84 -12.66
N SER A 61 -16.99 -5.57 -13.46
CA SER A 61 -16.00 -6.60 -13.79
C SER A 61 -15.06 -6.84 -12.62
N LEU A 62 -14.74 -8.10 -12.33
CA LEU A 62 -13.76 -8.46 -11.31
C LEU A 62 -12.36 -7.95 -11.72
N VAL A 63 -11.75 -7.13 -10.87
CA VAL A 63 -10.38 -6.60 -11.00
C VAL A 63 -9.59 -7.06 -9.80
N ILE A 64 -8.76 -8.07 -10.01
CA ILE A 64 -7.90 -8.66 -8.99
C ILE A 64 -6.65 -7.80 -8.80
N GLY A 65 -6.46 -7.33 -7.57
CA GLY A 65 -5.26 -6.65 -7.09
C GLY A 65 -4.33 -7.61 -6.34
N LEU A 66 -3.03 -7.50 -6.58
CA LEU A 66 -1.99 -8.19 -5.82
C LEU A 66 -1.12 -7.16 -5.09
N ALA A 67 -1.17 -7.16 -3.76
CA ALA A 67 -0.37 -6.27 -2.91
C ALA A 67 0.80 -7.03 -2.28
N LEU A 68 2.02 -6.69 -2.67
CA LEU A 68 3.25 -7.38 -2.29
C LEU A 68 4.00 -6.60 -1.19
N GLY A 69 4.11 -7.20 0.00
CA GLY A 69 4.76 -6.57 1.14
C GLY A 69 6.29 -6.48 1.06
N GLY A 70 6.86 -5.61 1.91
CA GLY A 70 8.30 -5.51 2.12
C GLY A 70 8.83 -6.58 3.08
N GLY A 71 10.08 -7.04 2.89
CA GLY A 71 10.67 -8.10 3.72
C GLY A 71 12.14 -8.45 3.43
N ALA A 72 12.91 -7.53 2.82
CA ALA A 72 14.30 -7.74 2.41
C ALA A 72 14.51 -9.06 1.62
N ALA A 73 15.50 -9.90 1.99
CA ALA A 73 15.81 -11.14 1.28
C ALA A 73 14.65 -12.16 1.23
N LYS A 74 13.64 -12.01 2.10
CA LYS A 74 12.44 -12.85 2.11
C LYS A 74 11.51 -12.57 0.92
N GLY A 75 11.80 -11.52 0.14
CA GLY A 75 11.09 -11.13 -1.08
C GLY A 75 10.92 -12.23 -2.12
N PHE A 76 11.80 -13.23 -2.16
CA PHE A 76 11.67 -14.34 -3.11
C PHE A 76 10.40 -15.18 -2.91
N ALA A 77 9.80 -15.17 -1.71
CA ALA A 77 8.51 -15.81 -1.48
C ALA A 77 7.39 -15.27 -2.39
N HIS A 78 7.47 -14.00 -2.79
CA HIS A 78 6.51 -13.41 -3.73
C HIS A 78 6.49 -14.15 -5.08
N ILE A 79 7.64 -14.63 -5.56
CA ILE A 79 7.73 -15.39 -6.81
C ILE A 79 6.92 -16.69 -6.70
N GLY A 80 7.04 -17.39 -5.57
CA GLY A 80 6.27 -18.60 -5.29
C GLY A 80 4.77 -18.36 -5.20
N VAL A 81 4.37 -17.25 -4.57
CA VAL A 81 2.95 -16.85 -4.52
C VAL A 81 2.41 -16.57 -5.92
N ILE A 82 3.13 -15.77 -6.71
CA ILE A 82 2.74 -15.45 -8.10
C ILE A 82 2.61 -16.73 -8.91
N LYS A 83 3.57 -17.66 -8.79
CA LYS A 83 3.52 -18.98 -9.45
C LYS A 83 2.24 -19.74 -9.12
N ALA A 84 1.93 -19.89 -7.83
CA ALA A 84 0.73 -20.61 -7.40
C ALA A 84 -0.57 -19.97 -7.90
N LEU A 85 -0.64 -18.63 -7.94
CA LEU A 85 -1.79 -17.90 -8.47
C LEU A 85 -1.95 -18.11 -9.98
N GLU A 86 -0.86 -18.00 -10.76
CA GLU A 86 -0.91 -18.18 -12.21
C GLU A 86 -1.26 -19.62 -12.62
N GLU A 87 -0.71 -20.63 -11.95
CA GLU A 87 -1.04 -22.05 -12.18
C GLU A 87 -2.51 -22.36 -11.89
N ASN A 88 -3.17 -21.53 -11.07
CA ASN A 88 -4.59 -21.62 -10.76
C ASN A 88 -5.46 -20.62 -11.55
N HIS A 89 -4.91 -20.04 -12.62
CA HIS A 89 -5.59 -19.09 -13.52
C HIS A 89 -6.06 -17.79 -12.83
N ILE A 90 -5.43 -17.42 -11.72
CA ILE A 90 -5.70 -16.17 -11.01
C ILE A 90 -4.59 -15.17 -11.37
N LYS A 91 -4.89 -14.29 -12.33
CA LYS A 91 -4.00 -13.22 -12.74
C LYS A 91 -4.42 -11.90 -12.11
N ALA A 92 -3.44 -11.12 -11.65
CA ALA A 92 -3.68 -9.78 -11.15
C ALA A 92 -3.73 -8.77 -12.31
N GLN A 93 -4.68 -7.85 -12.27
CA GLN A 93 -4.78 -6.71 -13.19
C GLN A 93 -4.13 -5.46 -12.59
N VAL A 94 -4.00 -5.41 -11.26
CA VAL A 94 -3.36 -4.34 -10.50
C VAL A 94 -2.31 -4.97 -9.60
N ILE A 95 -1.08 -4.46 -9.65
CA ILE A 95 0.00 -4.91 -8.78
C ILE A 95 0.50 -3.70 -7.99
N THR A 96 0.68 -3.88 -6.69
CA THR A 96 1.30 -2.87 -5.82
C THR A 96 2.40 -3.51 -5.01
N GLY A 97 3.50 -2.79 -4.78
CA GLY A 97 4.66 -3.37 -4.10
C GLY A 97 5.39 -2.37 -3.23
N THR A 98 5.83 -2.85 -2.07
CA THR A 98 6.70 -2.12 -1.14
C THR A 98 8.03 -2.86 -1.00
N SER A 99 9.16 -2.15 -1.06
CA SER A 99 10.49 -2.72 -0.88
C SER A 99 10.73 -3.92 -1.80
N ALA A 100 11.13 -5.08 -1.28
CA ALA A 100 11.27 -6.32 -2.05
C ALA A 100 10.02 -6.68 -2.88
N GLY A 101 8.81 -6.36 -2.41
CA GLY A 101 7.58 -6.51 -3.18
C GLY A 101 7.50 -5.58 -4.40
N SER A 102 8.07 -4.37 -4.33
CA SER A 102 8.16 -3.46 -5.48
C SER A 102 9.13 -3.98 -6.56
N LEU A 103 10.24 -4.59 -6.14
CA LEU A 103 11.20 -5.20 -7.04
C LEU A 103 10.56 -6.37 -7.80
N VAL A 104 10.02 -7.37 -7.09
CA VAL A 104 9.37 -8.53 -7.74
C VAL A 104 8.15 -8.08 -8.54
N GLY A 105 7.34 -7.18 -7.97
CA GLY A 105 6.12 -6.66 -8.60
C GLY A 105 6.39 -5.90 -9.90
N SER A 106 7.44 -5.09 -9.98
CA SER A 106 7.79 -4.34 -11.20
C SER A 106 8.19 -5.27 -12.35
N LEU A 107 8.98 -6.31 -12.07
CA LEU A 107 9.39 -7.30 -13.05
C LEU A 107 8.21 -8.16 -13.51
N TYR A 108 7.33 -8.55 -12.58
CA TYR A 108 6.12 -9.28 -12.92
C TYR A 108 5.17 -8.41 -13.77
N ALA A 109 4.98 -7.14 -13.40
CA ALA A 109 4.16 -6.19 -14.14
C ALA A 109 4.71 -5.85 -15.54
N TYR A 110 6.03 -5.89 -15.70
CA TYR A 110 6.67 -5.82 -17.02
C TYR A 110 6.34 -7.05 -17.89
N GLY A 111 6.00 -8.18 -17.26
CA GLY A 111 5.49 -9.38 -17.90
C GLY A 111 6.47 -10.55 -17.93
N TYR A 112 7.37 -10.65 -16.95
CA TYR A 112 8.13 -11.86 -16.71
C TYR A 112 7.25 -12.96 -16.11
N THR A 113 7.40 -14.21 -16.58
CA THR A 113 6.72 -15.37 -15.96
C THR A 113 7.36 -15.73 -14.62
N PRO A 114 6.67 -16.51 -13.76
CA PRO A 114 7.24 -16.95 -12.48
C PRO A 114 8.58 -17.69 -12.64
N GLU A 115 8.75 -18.50 -13.69
CA GLU A 115 9.99 -19.21 -14.00
C GLU A 115 11.11 -18.25 -14.40
N GLN A 116 10.77 -17.20 -15.15
CA GLN A 116 11.74 -16.16 -15.51
C GLN A 116 12.15 -15.34 -14.29
N LEU A 117 11.20 -14.97 -13.43
CA LEU A 117 11.48 -14.31 -12.15
C LEU A 117 12.39 -15.16 -11.26
N GLN A 118 12.12 -16.46 -11.17
CA GLN A 118 12.98 -17.41 -10.45
C GLN A 118 14.40 -17.44 -11.04
N ARG A 119 14.58 -17.51 -12.36
CA ARG A 119 15.91 -17.45 -13.00
C ARG A 119 16.63 -16.13 -12.76
N ILE A 120 15.90 -15.01 -12.86
CA ILE A 120 16.44 -13.67 -12.57
C ILE A 120 16.89 -13.58 -11.10
N SER A 121 16.15 -14.20 -10.19
CA SER A 121 16.51 -14.21 -8.76
C SER A 121 17.86 -14.87 -8.51
N TYR A 122 18.22 -15.92 -9.25
CA TYR A 122 19.53 -16.55 -9.16
C TYR A 122 20.65 -15.67 -9.73
N GLN A 123 20.37 -14.92 -10.79
CA GLN A 123 21.34 -13.98 -11.38
C GLN A 123 21.67 -12.78 -10.47
N MET A 124 20.84 -12.51 -9.44
CA MET A 124 21.17 -11.50 -8.44
C MET A 124 22.39 -11.85 -7.57
N ASP A 125 22.80 -13.13 -7.51
CA ASP A 125 24.03 -13.52 -6.78
C ASP A 125 25.29 -12.97 -7.45
N GLU A 126 25.32 -12.94 -8.79
CA GLU A 126 26.46 -12.45 -9.57
C GLU A 126 26.66 -10.92 -9.43
N LEU A 127 25.67 -10.21 -8.89
CA LEU A 127 25.76 -8.77 -8.67
C LEU A 127 26.46 -8.41 -7.35
N ASN A 128 26.94 -9.38 -6.57
CA ASN A 128 27.46 -9.19 -5.22
C ASN A 128 26.58 -8.20 -4.46
N LEU A 129 25.44 -8.67 -3.96
CA LEU A 129 24.65 -7.89 -3.01
C LEU A 129 25.48 -7.52 -1.75
N ALA A 130 26.58 -8.23 -1.48
CA ALA A 130 27.61 -7.86 -0.51
C ALA A 130 28.44 -6.61 -0.88
N ASP A 131 28.55 -6.26 -2.16
CA ASP A 131 29.14 -4.99 -2.65
C ASP A 131 28.13 -3.84 -2.62
N PHE A 132 26.86 -4.10 -2.30
CA PHE A 132 26.01 -3.04 -1.78
C PHE A 132 26.56 -2.64 -0.40
N THR A 133 27.01 -3.56 0.45
CA THR A 133 27.50 -3.28 1.82
C THR A 133 28.77 -2.42 1.91
N PHE A 134 29.63 -2.37 0.89
CA PHE A 134 30.96 -1.73 0.99
C PHE A 134 31.11 -0.47 0.12
N SER A 135 30.46 0.62 0.54
CA SER A 135 31.01 1.96 0.30
C SER A 135 31.97 2.27 1.45
N ARG A 136 33.16 2.82 1.17
CA ARG A 136 34.21 3.12 2.18
C ARG A 136 33.75 4.04 3.34
N ASN A 137 32.51 4.55 3.29
CA ASN A 137 31.87 5.40 4.30
C ASN A 137 30.53 4.84 4.87
N GLY A 138 30.21 3.56 4.66
CA GLY A 138 29.06 2.89 5.33
C GLY A 138 27.66 3.20 4.78
N VAL A 139 27.55 3.81 3.59
CA VAL A 139 26.24 4.18 2.99
C VAL A 139 26.19 3.82 1.50
N ILE A 140 25.10 3.17 1.09
CA ILE A 140 24.93 2.58 -0.25
C ILE A 140 24.04 3.48 -1.11
N LYS A 141 24.55 3.95 -2.26
CA LYS A 141 23.79 4.86 -3.14
C LYS A 141 22.54 4.22 -3.77
N GLY A 142 22.41 2.89 -3.80
CA GLY A 142 21.27 2.18 -4.39
C GLY A 142 21.21 2.21 -5.94
N ALA A 143 22.14 2.88 -6.61
CA ALA A 143 22.15 3.04 -8.07
C ALA A 143 22.23 1.71 -8.84
N ARG A 144 22.92 0.70 -8.30
CA ARG A 144 22.98 -0.65 -8.91
C ARG A 144 21.61 -1.34 -8.94
N LEU A 145 20.77 -1.14 -7.91
CA LEU A 145 19.41 -1.70 -7.88
C LEU A 145 18.56 -1.06 -8.97
N GLN A 146 18.63 0.27 -9.10
CA GLN A 146 17.95 0.98 -10.18
C GLN A 146 18.40 0.46 -11.55
N GLN A 147 19.70 0.42 -11.82
CA GLN A 147 20.26 -0.09 -13.08
C GLN A 147 19.84 -1.54 -13.37
N PHE A 148 19.79 -2.38 -12.34
CA PHE A 148 19.32 -3.76 -12.48
C PHE A 148 17.87 -3.81 -12.96
N VAL A 149 16.98 -3.04 -12.31
CA VAL A 149 15.57 -2.98 -12.71
C VAL A 149 15.44 -2.42 -14.11
N ASP A 150 16.08 -1.29 -14.40
CA ASP A 150 16.04 -0.60 -15.69
C ASP A 150 16.49 -1.52 -16.84
N ALA A 151 17.58 -2.27 -16.64
CA ALA A 151 18.07 -3.23 -17.63
C ALA A 151 17.05 -4.35 -17.91
N ARG A 152 16.35 -4.86 -16.88
CA ARG A 152 15.38 -5.96 -17.04
C ARG A 152 14.05 -5.51 -17.59
N VAL A 153 13.59 -4.32 -17.24
CA VAL A 153 12.39 -3.73 -17.85
C VAL A 153 12.69 -2.98 -19.16
N LYS A 154 13.94 -3.03 -19.65
CA LYS A 154 14.40 -2.33 -20.86
C LYS A 154 14.06 -0.84 -20.85
N ASN A 155 14.22 -0.19 -19.70
CA ASN A 155 13.85 1.21 -19.45
C ASN A 155 12.36 1.52 -19.73
N THR A 156 11.48 0.51 -19.67
CA THR A 156 10.04 0.73 -19.80
C THR A 156 9.55 1.50 -18.57
N PRO A 157 8.94 2.69 -18.76
CA PRO A 157 8.43 3.48 -17.65
C PRO A 157 7.17 2.84 -17.05
N LEU A 158 6.87 3.17 -15.79
CA LEU A 158 5.82 2.55 -14.99
C LEU A 158 4.46 2.50 -15.69
N GLN A 159 4.06 3.60 -16.32
CA GLN A 159 2.77 3.74 -17.00
C GLN A 159 2.68 2.95 -18.32
N LYS A 160 3.79 2.35 -18.79
CA LYS A 160 3.86 1.51 -20.01
C LYS A 160 4.09 0.04 -19.70
N LEU A 161 4.11 -0.37 -18.43
CA LEU A 161 4.20 -1.78 -18.04
C LEU A 161 2.93 -2.53 -18.50
N LYS A 162 3.05 -3.85 -18.73
CA LYS A 162 1.94 -4.67 -19.26
C LYS A 162 0.77 -4.76 -18.29
N THR A 163 1.07 -4.85 -17.00
CA THR A 163 0.09 -4.83 -15.92
C THR A 163 0.25 -3.53 -15.16
N LYS A 164 -0.86 -2.93 -14.72
CA LYS A 164 -0.81 -1.71 -13.92
C LYS A 164 -0.01 -1.96 -12.64
N PHE A 165 0.99 -1.12 -12.37
CA PHE A 165 1.89 -1.27 -11.24
C PHE A 165 2.08 0.02 -10.46
N THR A 166 2.16 -0.09 -9.13
CA THR A 166 2.54 1.01 -8.24
C THR A 166 3.62 0.55 -7.26
N ALA A 167 4.78 1.23 -7.27
CA ALA A 167 5.79 1.08 -6.22
C ALA A 167 5.51 2.09 -5.11
N VAL A 168 5.47 1.66 -3.85
CA VAL A 168 5.17 2.54 -2.72
C VAL A 168 6.42 2.84 -1.91
N ALA A 169 6.67 4.13 -1.67
CA ALA A 169 7.75 4.63 -0.83
C ALA A 169 7.20 5.52 0.29
N THR A 170 8.05 5.92 1.22
CA THR A 170 7.74 6.92 2.24
C THR A 170 8.47 8.21 1.92
N ASP A 171 7.73 9.31 1.84
CA ASP A 171 8.33 10.64 1.83
C ASP A 171 8.94 10.91 3.21
N LEU A 172 10.26 11.07 3.26
CA LEU A 172 11.03 11.14 4.49
C LEU A 172 10.76 12.42 5.29
N ASP A 173 10.34 13.49 4.62
CA ASP A 173 10.15 14.81 5.23
C ASP A 173 8.75 14.95 5.85
N SER A 174 7.72 14.35 5.22
CA SER A 174 6.33 14.39 5.69
C SER A 174 5.86 13.11 6.40
N GLY A 175 6.56 11.98 6.21
CA GLY A 175 6.15 10.66 6.68
C GLY A 175 5.00 10.03 5.88
N GLN A 176 4.53 10.69 4.81
CA GLN A 176 3.41 10.20 4.02
C GLN A 176 3.83 9.05 3.10
N SER A 177 2.93 8.08 2.92
CA SER A 177 3.08 7.07 1.87
C SER A 177 2.88 7.72 0.51
N ILE A 178 3.75 7.41 -0.45
CA ILE A 178 3.68 7.89 -1.84
C ILE A 178 3.74 6.71 -2.80
N GLY A 179 2.74 6.60 -3.68
CA GLY A 179 2.70 5.58 -4.72
C GLY A 179 3.17 6.13 -6.07
N PHE A 180 4.22 5.53 -6.62
CA PHE A 180 4.73 5.82 -7.97
C PHE A 180 4.09 4.87 -8.99
N ASN A 181 3.25 5.41 -9.85
CA ASN A 181 2.61 4.70 -10.97
C ASN A 181 3.00 5.29 -12.36
N ASN A 182 3.87 6.30 -12.37
CA ASN A 182 4.39 6.93 -13.57
C ASN A 182 5.86 7.32 -13.38
N GLY A 183 6.60 7.43 -14.48
CA GLY A 183 8.02 7.77 -14.48
C GLY A 183 8.92 6.55 -14.61
N ASP A 184 10.18 6.73 -14.21
CA ASP A 184 11.21 5.70 -14.32
C ASP A 184 10.98 4.56 -13.32
N THR A 185 10.95 3.33 -13.83
CA THR A 185 10.63 2.14 -13.03
C THR A 185 11.74 1.81 -12.03
N GLY A 186 13.02 1.85 -12.44
CA GLY A 186 14.13 1.55 -11.55
C GLY A 186 14.29 2.59 -10.45
N VAL A 187 14.06 3.87 -10.73
CA VAL A 187 14.06 4.94 -9.73
C VAL A 187 12.95 4.72 -8.70
N ALA A 188 11.73 4.41 -9.14
CA ALA A 188 10.61 4.16 -8.24
C ALA A 188 10.83 2.92 -7.34
N VAL A 189 11.34 1.83 -7.91
CA VAL A 189 11.72 0.63 -7.13
C VAL A 189 12.86 0.94 -6.17
N ARG A 190 13.89 1.68 -6.60
CA ARG A 190 14.99 2.10 -5.72
C ARG A 190 14.50 2.94 -4.56
N ALA A 191 13.59 3.89 -4.79
CA ALA A 191 12.98 4.69 -3.73
C ALA A 191 12.23 3.79 -2.73
N SER A 192 11.41 2.86 -3.23
CA SER A 192 10.64 1.90 -2.43
C SER A 192 11.52 0.92 -1.62
N CYS A 193 12.73 0.63 -2.08
CA CYS A 193 13.71 -0.26 -1.42
C CYS A 193 14.76 0.47 -0.58
N SER A 194 14.67 1.79 -0.40
CA SER A 194 15.71 2.58 0.28
C SER A 194 15.59 2.49 1.81
N ILE A 195 15.91 1.32 2.36
CA ILE A 195 15.84 1.01 3.80
C ILE A 195 16.74 1.98 4.58
N PRO A 196 16.22 2.70 5.58
CA PRO A 196 17.03 3.57 6.44
C PRO A 196 18.23 2.83 7.02
N ASN A 197 19.37 3.53 7.16
CA ASN A 197 20.67 2.99 7.60
C ASN A 197 21.33 1.97 6.67
N VAL A 198 20.66 1.51 5.62
CA VAL A 198 21.24 0.62 4.59
C VAL A 198 21.46 1.40 3.30
N PHE A 199 20.46 2.11 2.81
CA PHE A 199 20.51 2.85 1.54
C PHE A 199 20.31 4.35 1.74
N MET A 200 20.93 5.17 0.89
CA MET A 200 20.64 6.61 0.86
C MET A 200 19.19 6.84 0.44
N PRO A 201 18.49 7.81 1.06
CA PRO A 201 17.23 8.31 0.53
C PRO A 201 17.38 8.74 -0.93
N VAL A 202 16.39 8.41 -1.76
CA VAL A 202 16.34 8.84 -3.15
C VAL A 202 15.78 10.25 -3.20
N GLN A 203 16.51 11.18 -3.83
CA GLN A 203 16.04 12.54 -4.05
C GLN A 203 15.37 12.67 -5.42
N MET A 204 14.12 13.11 -5.46
CA MET A 204 13.40 13.44 -6.69
C MET A 204 12.49 14.65 -6.46
N ASN A 205 12.46 15.60 -7.39
CA ASN A 205 11.54 16.74 -7.35
C ASN A 205 11.55 17.50 -6.00
N ASN A 206 12.73 17.64 -5.38
CA ASN A 206 12.91 18.27 -4.05
C ASN A 206 12.32 17.50 -2.85
N HIS A 207 11.93 16.24 -3.05
CA HIS A 207 11.51 15.32 -2.00
C HIS A 207 12.58 14.25 -1.77
N ARG A 208 12.63 13.72 -0.54
CA ARG A 208 13.50 12.59 -0.17
C ARG A 208 12.63 11.38 0.13
N TYR A 209 12.94 10.24 -0.48
CA TYR A 209 12.18 9.01 -0.34
C TYR A 209 13.00 7.90 0.30
N VAL A 210 12.37 7.18 1.22
CA VAL A 210 12.89 5.97 1.87
C VAL A 210 11.91 4.82 1.69
N ASP A 211 12.31 3.64 2.17
CA ASP A 211 11.53 2.41 2.05
C ASP A 211 10.06 2.60 2.46
N GLY A 212 9.16 2.13 1.60
CA GLY A 212 7.72 2.29 1.83
C GLY A 212 7.20 1.53 3.04
N GLY A 213 7.97 0.59 3.58
CA GLY A 213 7.63 -0.20 4.75
C GLY A 213 7.36 0.64 6.00
N LEU A 214 7.86 1.88 6.05
CA LEU A 214 7.59 2.81 7.15
C LEU A 214 6.15 3.35 7.14
N SER A 215 5.46 3.32 5.99
CA SER A 215 4.15 3.97 5.78
C SER A 215 3.09 3.07 5.13
N ALA A 216 3.50 2.01 4.43
CA ALA A 216 2.63 0.99 3.85
C ALA A 216 3.41 -0.34 3.69
N PRO A 217 3.62 -1.11 4.78
CA PRO A 217 4.33 -2.40 4.76
C PRO A 217 3.80 -3.36 3.71
N VAL A 218 2.47 -3.41 3.56
CA VAL A 218 1.77 -4.08 2.46
C VAL A 218 0.79 -3.07 1.83
N PRO A 219 0.96 -2.68 0.55
CA PRO A 219 0.27 -1.52 -0.02
C PRO A 219 -1.17 -1.82 -0.52
N VAL A 220 -2.01 -2.43 0.32
CA VAL A 220 -3.40 -2.82 -0.01
C VAL A 220 -4.25 -1.62 -0.43
N SER A 221 -4.15 -0.51 0.31
CA SER A 221 -4.86 0.74 0.01
C SER A 221 -4.55 1.30 -1.38
N TYR A 222 -3.32 1.13 -1.88
CA TYR A 222 -2.95 1.54 -3.24
C TYR A 222 -3.56 0.62 -4.30
N ALA A 223 -3.62 -0.70 -4.06
CA ALA A 223 -4.29 -1.61 -4.99
C ALA A 223 -5.77 -1.22 -5.17
N LYS A 224 -6.45 -0.88 -4.07
CA LYS A 224 -7.82 -0.36 -4.10
C LYS A 224 -7.93 0.96 -4.85
N LYS A 225 -7.04 1.93 -4.56
CA LYS A 225 -6.99 3.23 -5.24
C LYS A 225 -6.80 3.08 -6.76
N GLU A 226 -6.05 2.07 -7.19
CA GLU A 226 -5.80 1.78 -8.59
C GLU A 226 -6.91 0.98 -9.29
N GLY A 227 -8.02 0.71 -8.59
CA GLY A 227 -9.24 0.13 -9.14
C GLY A 227 -9.42 -1.36 -8.91
N ALA A 228 -8.60 -1.99 -8.06
CA ALA A 228 -8.86 -3.37 -7.64
C ALA A 228 -10.10 -3.44 -6.73
N ASN A 229 -11.01 -4.37 -7.03
CA ASN A 229 -12.20 -4.66 -6.23
C ASN A 229 -12.17 -6.06 -5.59
N PHE A 230 -11.08 -6.80 -5.80
CA PHE A 230 -10.72 -8.00 -5.05
C PHE A 230 -9.20 -8.02 -4.81
N ILE A 231 -8.74 -7.94 -3.57
CA ILE A 231 -7.32 -7.77 -3.26
C ILE A 231 -6.76 -8.97 -2.51
N ILE A 232 -5.70 -9.54 -3.08
CA ILE A 232 -4.86 -10.56 -2.45
C ILE A 232 -3.60 -9.86 -1.92
N ALA A 233 -3.40 -9.89 -0.60
CA ALA A 233 -2.23 -9.33 0.06
C ALA A 233 -1.22 -10.43 0.40
N VAL A 234 0.06 -10.15 0.18
CA VAL A 234 1.17 -11.05 0.54
C VAL A 234 2.03 -10.37 1.59
N ASP A 235 1.92 -10.84 2.83
CA ASP A 235 2.63 -10.29 3.97
C ASP A 235 3.88 -11.12 4.29
N ILE A 236 5.04 -10.55 3.98
CA ILE A 236 6.36 -11.07 4.34
C ILE A 236 7.10 -10.13 5.30
N SER A 237 6.35 -9.26 5.99
CA SER A 237 6.92 -8.20 6.81
C SER A 237 7.73 -8.76 7.96
N ALA A 238 8.82 -8.07 8.30
CA ALA A 238 9.57 -8.37 9.52
C ALA A 238 8.68 -8.16 10.74
N LYS A 239 8.72 -9.12 11.67
CA LYS A 239 8.01 -9.04 12.95
C LYS A 239 9.01 -8.80 14.09
N PRO A 240 8.59 -8.17 15.19
CA PRO A 240 9.43 -8.03 16.37
C PRO A 240 9.94 -9.41 16.85
N GLU A 241 11.25 -9.55 17.01
CA GLU A 241 11.90 -10.79 17.47
C GLU A 241 12.49 -10.60 18.87
N GLN A 242 12.55 -11.67 19.66
CA GLN A 242 13.21 -11.66 20.98
C GLN A 242 14.72 -11.90 20.84
N GLY A 243 15.50 -11.36 21.79
CA GLY A 243 16.90 -11.78 21.98
C GLY A 243 17.96 -11.11 21.09
N ARG A 244 17.62 -10.04 20.36
CA ARG A 244 18.62 -9.23 19.62
C ARG A 244 19.07 -8.03 20.47
N SER A 245 20.38 -7.76 20.50
CA SER A 245 20.99 -6.65 21.23
C SER A 245 21.95 -5.84 20.35
N GLY A 246 21.93 -4.51 20.50
CA GLY A 246 22.74 -3.57 19.71
C GLY A 246 21.96 -2.33 19.28
N TYR A 247 22.67 -1.23 18.99
CA TYR A 247 22.01 0.03 18.61
C TYR A 247 21.17 -0.09 17.32
N LEU A 248 21.74 -0.71 16.28
CA LEU A 248 21.04 -0.91 15.01
C LEU A 248 19.88 -1.90 15.15
N SER A 249 20.06 -3.00 15.89
CA SER A 249 18.96 -3.96 16.12
C SER A 249 17.82 -3.37 16.94
N ASN A 250 18.12 -2.49 17.91
CA ASN A 250 17.10 -1.80 18.70
C ASN A 250 16.32 -0.79 17.84
N PHE A 251 17.01 -0.09 16.93
CA PHE A 251 16.37 0.78 15.95
C PHE A 251 15.44 -0.01 15.03
N ASP A 252 15.92 -1.09 14.41
CA ASP A 252 15.12 -1.95 13.52
C ASP A 252 13.92 -2.55 14.26
N GLN A 253 14.10 -2.99 15.51
CA GLN A 253 13.03 -3.50 16.35
C GLN A 253 11.96 -2.41 16.60
N THR A 254 12.37 -1.17 16.81
CA THR A 254 11.43 -0.04 17.00
C THR A 254 10.60 0.19 15.74
N ILE A 255 11.23 0.18 14.56
CA ILE A 255 10.52 0.27 13.28
C ILE A 255 9.54 -0.90 13.10
N ASN A 256 9.97 -2.12 13.39
CA ASN A 256 9.13 -3.31 13.29
C ASN A 256 7.91 -3.22 14.23
N ILE A 257 8.09 -2.78 15.48
CA ILE A 257 7.01 -2.59 16.47
C ILE A 257 5.99 -1.56 15.96
N LEU A 258 6.45 -0.40 15.51
CA LEU A 258 5.57 0.65 14.98
C LEU A 258 4.81 0.19 13.74
N SER A 259 5.46 -0.62 12.90
CA SER A 259 4.88 -1.14 11.65
C SER A 259 3.75 -2.15 11.89
N VAL A 260 3.69 -2.85 13.04
CA VAL A 260 2.65 -3.87 13.31
C VAL A 260 1.24 -3.29 13.20
N LYS A 261 0.99 -2.13 13.80
CA LYS A 261 -0.34 -1.51 13.81
C LYS A 261 -0.75 -1.07 12.40
N LEU A 262 0.19 -0.47 11.69
CA LEU A 262 0.00 -0.01 10.32
C LEU A 262 -0.25 -1.17 9.35
N LEU A 263 0.52 -2.26 9.47
CA LEU A 263 0.32 -3.50 8.74
C LEU A 263 -1.08 -4.06 8.99
N ALA A 264 -1.50 -4.16 10.26
CA ALA A 264 -2.83 -4.66 10.60
C ALA A 264 -3.97 -3.84 9.95
N GLU A 265 -3.86 -2.51 9.91
CA GLU A 265 -4.85 -1.65 9.25
C GLU A 265 -4.87 -1.80 7.71
N GLN A 266 -3.71 -2.01 7.08
CA GLN A 266 -3.67 -2.31 5.64
C GLN A 266 -4.29 -3.68 5.34
N LEU A 267 -3.93 -4.71 6.10
CA LEU A 267 -4.37 -6.09 5.85
C LEU A 267 -5.88 -6.27 6.05
N LYS A 268 -6.53 -5.50 6.93
CA LYS A 268 -8.00 -5.49 7.08
C LYS A 268 -8.75 -5.14 5.79
N GLN A 269 -8.10 -4.45 4.86
CA GLN A 269 -8.70 -4.01 3.60
C GLN A 269 -8.53 -5.06 2.48
N ALA A 270 -7.81 -6.14 2.73
CA ALA A 270 -7.61 -7.21 1.75
C ALA A 270 -8.70 -8.29 1.87
N ASP A 271 -9.11 -8.85 0.73
CA ASP A 271 -10.06 -9.96 0.69
C ASP A 271 -9.40 -11.25 1.13
N VAL A 272 -8.14 -11.46 0.77
CA VAL A 272 -7.33 -12.60 1.22
C VAL A 272 -5.94 -12.14 1.59
N VAL A 273 -5.41 -12.66 2.70
CA VAL A 273 -4.02 -12.45 3.10
C VAL A 273 -3.27 -13.79 3.07
N ILE A 274 -2.16 -13.81 2.36
CA ILE A 274 -1.20 -14.91 2.32
C ILE A 274 -0.05 -14.53 3.24
N HIS A 275 0.22 -15.38 4.23
CA HIS A 275 1.33 -15.24 5.18
C HIS A 275 2.34 -16.37 4.98
N PRO A 276 3.35 -16.21 4.09
CA PRO A 276 4.43 -17.17 3.98
C PRO A 276 5.20 -17.28 5.31
N ASP A 277 5.39 -18.49 5.82
CA ASP A 277 6.19 -18.72 7.04
C ASP A 277 7.69 -18.64 6.73
N ILE A 278 8.19 -17.41 6.81
CA ILE A 278 9.58 -17.03 6.55
C ILE A 278 10.37 -16.83 7.85
N SER A 279 9.88 -17.34 8.98
CA SER A 279 10.52 -17.20 10.29
C SER A 279 11.88 -17.89 10.37
N THR A 280 12.04 -19.00 9.64
CA THR A 280 13.29 -19.77 9.54
C THR A 280 14.31 -19.19 8.56
N LEU A 281 13.92 -18.17 7.79
CA LEU A 281 14.79 -17.50 6.82
C LEU A 281 15.42 -16.26 7.44
N SER A 282 16.74 -16.12 7.27
CA SER A 282 17.43 -14.88 7.60
C SER A 282 17.09 -13.81 6.57
N SER A 283 16.75 -12.60 7.03
CA SER A 283 16.49 -11.43 6.17
C SER A 283 17.74 -10.96 5.39
N PHE A 284 18.93 -11.51 5.71
CA PHE A 284 20.21 -11.14 5.12
C PHE A 284 20.92 -12.30 4.38
N SER A 285 20.39 -13.53 4.41
CA SER A 285 20.97 -14.65 3.64
C SER A 285 20.20 -14.85 2.34
N PHE A 286 20.93 -14.75 1.24
CA PHE A 286 20.40 -14.94 -0.11
C PHE A 286 20.57 -16.37 -0.62
N ASP A 287 21.17 -17.28 0.16
CA ASP A 287 21.48 -18.65 -0.26
C ASP A 287 20.23 -19.55 -0.30
N LYS A 288 19.14 -19.12 0.34
CA LYS A 288 17.89 -19.86 0.53
C LYS A 288 16.76 -19.41 -0.40
N LYS A 289 17.08 -18.95 -1.62
CA LYS A 289 16.07 -18.43 -2.57
C LYS A 289 15.03 -19.49 -2.92
N GLN A 290 15.47 -20.70 -3.27
CA GLN A 290 14.55 -21.79 -3.62
C GLN A 290 13.61 -22.10 -2.45
N GLU A 291 14.16 -22.17 -1.24
CA GLU A 291 13.36 -22.40 -0.03
C GLU A 291 12.31 -21.30 0.18
N ALA A 292 12.69 -20.03 0.00
CA ALA A 292 11.75 -18.90 0.10
C ALA A 292 10.64 -18.98 -0.96
N ILE A 293 10.99 -19.30 -2.21
CA ILE A 293 10.02 -19.50 -3.30
C ILE A 293 9.07 -20.65 -2.93
N ASP A 294 9.58 -21.77 -2.43
CA ASP A 294 8.77 -22.93 -2.05
C ASP A 294 7.83 -22.60 -0.88
N ILE A 295 8.29 -21.85 0.12
CA ILE A 295 7.48 -21.36 1.24
C ILE A 295 6.34 -20.49 0.73
N GLY A 296 6.63 -19.53 -0.17
CA GLY A 296 5.63 -18.66 -0.78
C GLY A 296 4.58 -19.44 -1.57
N TYR A 297 5.02 -20.40 -2.39
CA TYR A 297 4.14 -21.27 -3.17
C TYR A 297 3.23 -22.09 -2.26
N LYS A 298 3.78 -22.74 -1.23
CA LYS A 298 3.02 -23.54 -0.25
C LYS A 298 1.96 -22.68 0.47
N ALA A 299 2.33 -21.47 0.90
CA ALA A 299 1.41 -20.56 1.58
C ALA A 299 0.26 -20.10 0.68
N ALA A 300 0.54 -19.80 -0.59
CA ALA A 300 -0.50 -19.44 -1.56
C ALA A 300 -1.43 -20.62 -1.87
N MET A 301 -0.88 -21.83 -2.06
CA MET A 301 -1.67 -23.04 -2.28
C MET A 301 -2.58 -23.37 -1.09
N ALA A 302 -2.11 -23.17 0.14
CA ALA A 302 -2.93 -23.34 1.34
C ALA A 302 -4.14 -22.38 1.37
N GLN A 303 -4.00 -21.17 0.82
CA GLN A 303 -5.10 -20.20 0.73
C GLN A 303 -5.96 -20.34 -0.53
N MET A 304 -5.54 -21.16 -1.50
CA MET A 304 -6.21 -21.30 -2.80
C MET A 304 -7.70 -21.67 -2.71
N PRO A 305 -8.14 -22.58 -1.82
CA PRO A 305 -9.57 -22.87 -1.66
C PRO A 305 -10.38 -21.63 -1.26
N ILE A 306 -9.87 -20.82 -0.33
CA ILE A 306 -10.51 -19.60 0.15
C ILE A 306 -10.52 -18.53 -0.95
N ILE A 307 -9.41 -18.37 -1.69
CA ILE A 307 -9.33 -17.43 -2.82
C ILE A 307 -10.41 -17.75 -3.86
N LYS A 308 -10.48 -19.01 -4.32
CA LYS A 308 -11.47 -19.45 -5.31
C LYS A 308 -12.90 -19.29 -4.80
N GLN A 309 -13.14 -19.62 -3.53
CA GLN A 309 -14.45 -19.44 -2.91
C GLN A 309 -14.87 -17.96 -2.90
N LYS A 310 -13.99 -17.05 -2.46
CA LYS A 310 -14.32 -15.62 -2.38
C LYS A 310 -14.47 -14.99 -3.75
N ILE A 311 -13.66 -15.37 -4.74
CA ILE A 311 -13.83 -14.94 -6.13
C ILE A 311 -15.20 -15.37 -6.67
N ALA A 312 -15.58 -16.64 -6.47
CA ALA A 312 -16.89 -17.13 -6.91
C ALA A 312 -18.06 -16.44 -6.19
N GLN A 313 -17.91 -16.12 -4.90
CA GLN A 313 -18.89 -15.33 -4.15
C GLN A 313 -19.00 -13.91 -4.70
N TRP A 314 -17.87 -13.25 -4.97
CA TRP A 314 -17.86 -11.91 -5.57
C TRP A 314 -18.58 -11.89 -6.91
N GLN A 315 -18.28 -12.85 -7.79
CA GLN A 315 -18.91 -12.98 -9.10
C GLN A 315 -20.42 -13.19 -8.98
N LYS A 316 -20.89 -13.99 -8.02
CA LYS A 316 -22.33 -14.18 -7.78
C LYS A 316 -23.05 -12.92 -7.29
N LEU A 317 -22.36 -12.03 -6.59
CA LEU A 317 -22.93 -10.78 -6.06
C LEU A 317 -22.98 -9.65 -7.09
N HIS A 318 -22.17 -9.73 -8.15
CA HIS A 318 -21.99 -8.65 -9.13
C HIS A 318 -22.36 -9.02 -10.59
N ASN A 319 -22.77 -10.27 -10.81
CA ASN A 319 -23.42 -10.75 -12.05
C ASN A 319 -24.94 -10.68 -11.91
#